data_AF-A0A3M0Z9L8-F1
#
_entry.id   AF-A0A3M0Z9L8-F1
#
_cell.length_a   1.000
_cell.length_b   1.000
_cell.length_c   1.000
_cell.angle_alpha   90.00
_cell.angle_beta   90.00
_cell.angle_gamma   90.00
#
_symmetry.space_group_name_H-M   'P 1'
#
loop_
_entity.id
_entity.type
_entity.pdbx_description
1 polymer ?
#
loop_
_entity_poly.entity_id
_entity_poly.type
_entity_poly.pdbx_seq_one_letter_code
_entity_poly.pdbx_strand_id
1 'polypeptide(L)'
;MARLVTTNALTGEKVSHPQVQLVEMGRDQAHAGCDLGIFQDVARMLNAQNTRLDPVTGLISKATNAVGPYEFLDDRILAAADYFCRFMLGYDTPWIPTPSSIDAHGKILKVYPRIADNYRGRLRQMNYWDMIYYYLRKGVDIRQKAPFYYGAFTKRIINNDLDWLFIPKHVSGEAARIATTVQEPPVVEIEERATCFSANASVISEANCRFLRVIPTAQGTRLAFLSTATRDKTVGMRIRTTAPVQLELAGFKHPWIIPDTRGKWLCTTYTMQATEYWRDIVYVCVKGDPSTRIDIDQLIRRPRGMISPLRILSPVTANKLVVWRDAPIQLNFRVDTGRVPLQVSFYSTDKPSTATLDSYSGIFRWQPAATGTYAFHLNASCNDMITTRRIEIDVVNDRAAAVHKIEASCFRPETRYLQSTLDAFLKVKSLLGQRLRHSDNREFLSLLIRYQNVAAALTPLTPQLADGSMDFPAVVQACDIGDSIGVLTDGNDDTFSGDFRNGDFVFDFGPGFRVT
;
A
#
# COMPACT_ATOMS: atom_id res chain seq x y z
N MET A 1 2.23 -5.36 31.13
CA MET A 1 2.52 -5.43 29.68
C MET A 1 1.46 -6.27 28.97
N ALA A 2 1.35 -7.58 29.20
CA ALA A 2 0.19 -8.39 28.77
C ALA A 2 -0.92 -8.33 29.83
N ARG A 3 -2.07 -7.74 29.51
CA ARG A 3 -3.16 -7.51 30.47
C ARG A 3 -4.47 -8.07 29.94
N LEU A 4 -5.25 -8.70 30.81
CA LEU A 4 -6.68 -8.93 30.55
C LEU A 4 -7.38 -7.61 30.83
N VAL A 5 -7.91 -6.99 29.79
CA VAL A 5 -8.58 -5.69 29.89
C VAL A 5 -10.08 -5.94 30.00
N THR A 6 -10.65 -5.56 31.14
CA THR A 6 -12.07 -5.76 31.48
C THR A 6 -12.85 -4.46 31.54
N THR A 7 -12.18 -3.32 31.43
CA THR A 7 -12.76 -1.99 31.63
C THR A 7 -12.18 -1.05 30.58
N ASN A 8 -13.05 -0.24 29.96
CA ASN A 8 -12.63 0.84 29.08
C ASN A 8 -12.08 2.00 29.91
N ALA A 9 -10.79 2.31 29.78
CA ALA A 9 -10.14 3.33 30.59
C ALA A 9 -10.59 4.78 30.27
N LEU A 10 -11.24 5.01 29.13
CA LEU A 10 -11.80 6.32 28.80
C LEU A 10 -13.18 6.53 29.44
N THR A 11 -14.01 5.49 29.51
CA THR A 11 -15.39 5.61 30.02
C THR A 11 -15.55 5.12 31.46
N GLY A 12 -14.65 4.29 31.95
CA GLY A 12 -14.75 3.62 33.25
C GLY A 12 -15.70 2.40 33.24
N GLU A 13 -16.35 2.10 32.12
CA GLU A 13 -17.34 1.03 32.02
C GLU A 13 -16.68 -0.34 31.82
N LYS A 14 -17.31 -1.38 32.38
CA LYS A 14 -16.92 -2.77 32.10
C LYS A 14 -17.24 -3.13 30.66
N VAL A 15 -16.33 -3.83 29.99
CA VAL A 15 -16.57 -4.33 28.65
C VAL A 15 -17.32 -5.67 28.69
N SER A 16 -18.19 -5.91 27.69
CA SER A 16 -18.90 -7.18 27.54
C SER A 16 -17.99 -8.34 27.13
N HIS A 17 -16.89 -8.03 26.43
CA HIS A 17 -15.92 -9.00 25.94
C HIS A 17 -14.50 -8.60 26.39
N PRO A 18 -14.09 -8.99 27.60
CA PRO A 18 -12.72 -8.83 28.04
C PRO A 18 -11.76 -9.57 27.10
N GLN A 19 -10.58 -9.00 26.89
CA GLN A 19 -9.56 -9.61 26.04
C GLN A 19 -8.15 -9.34 26.56
N VAL A 20 -7.22 -10.21 26.21
CA VAL A 20 -5.81 -10.01 26.49
C VAL A 20 -5.24 -9.01 25.47
N GLN A 21 -4.65 -7.92 25.96
CA GLN A 21 -3.98 -6.92 25.15
C GLN A 21 -2.52 -6.76 25.59
N LEU A 22 -1.67 -6.45 24.63
CA LEU A 22 -0.31 -6.02 24.88
C LEU A 22 -0.29 -4.48 24.90
N VAL A 23 -0.08 -3.90 26.08
CA VAL A 23 -0.35 -2.47 26.34
C VAL A 23 0.49 -1.55 25.44
N GLU A 24 1.77 -1.87 25.23
CA GLU A 24 2.68 -1.07 24.40
C GLU A 24 2.27 -1.02 22.91
N MET A 25 1.33 -1.87 22.46
CA MET A 25 0.75 -1.73 21.11
C MET A 25 0.07 -0.39 20.89
N GLY A 26 -0.37 0.29 21.96
CA GLY A 26 -0.89 1.65 21.89
C GLY A 26 0.18 2.72 21.66
N ARG A 27 1.46 2.39 21.82
CA ARG A 27 2.61 3.26 21.54
C ARG A 27 3.17 3.02 20.16
N ASP A 28 3.67 1.81 19.91
CA ASP A 28 4.20 1.34 18.62
C ASP A 28 4.49 -0.17 18.67
N GLN A 29 4.62 -0.81 17.50
CA GLN A 29 4.80 -2.26 17.44
C GLN A 29 6.22 -2.72 17.76
N ALA A 30 7.21 -1.80 17.80
CA ALA A 30 8.57 -2.14 18.20
C ALA A 30 8.66 -2.38 19.71
N HIS A 31 8.09 -1.50 20.52
CA HIS A 31 8.01 -1.67 21.98
C HIS A 31 7.12 -2.86 22.35
N ALA A 32 5.97 -3.02 21.70
CA ALA A 32 5.14 -4.20 21.88
C ALA A 32 5.89 -5.51 21.54
N GLY A 33 6.64 -5.55 20.44
CA GLY A 33 7.50 -6.69 20.13
C GLY A 33 8.56 -6.96 21.21
N CYS A 34 9.18 -5.91 21.75
CA CYS A 34 10.13 -6.02 22.86
C CYS A 34 9.50 -6.60 24.13
N ASP A 35 8.26 -6.23 24.48
CA ASP A 35 7.55 -6.82 25.62
C ASP A 35 7.47 -8.35 25.51
N LEU A 36 7.14 -8.88 24.32
CA LEU A 36 7.09 -10.32 24.06
C LEU A 36 8.48 -10.97 24.17
N GLY A 37 9.53 -10.29 23.70
CA GLY A 37 10.91 -10.72 23.89
C GLY A 37 11.29 -10.85 25.37
N ILE A 38 10.99 -9.82 26.17
CA ILE A 38 11.24 -9.81 27.62
C ILE A 38 10.52 -10.96 28.32
N PHE A 39 9.25 -11.20 27.98
CA PHE A 39 8.51 -12.32 28.53
C PHE A 39 9.17 -13.67 28.23
N GLN A 40 9.67 -13.85 27.02
CA GLN A 40 10.35 -15.07 26.65
C GLN A 40 11.68 -15.23 27.38
N ASP A 41 12.48 -14.18 27.52
CA ASP A 41 13.76 -14.26 28.23
C ASP A 41 13.56 -14.60 29.72
N VAL A 42 12.56 -13.99 30.37
CA VAL A 42 12.19 -14.36 31.74
C VAL A 42 11.69 -15.79 31.82
N ALA A 43 10.80 -16.21 30.90
CA ALA A 43 10.29 -17.58 30.87
C ALA A 43 11.40 -18.61 30.64
N ARG A 44 12.39 -18.31 29.80
CA ARG A 44 13.59 -19.13 29.57
C ARG A 44 14.38 -19.32 30.86
N MET A 45 14.67 -18.22 31.57
CA MET A 45 15.38 -18.28 32.85
C MET A 45 14.66 -19.15 33.88
N LEU A 46 13.34 -18.97 34.03
CA LEU A 46 12.53 -19.73 34.97
C LEU A 46 12.43 -21.22 34.57
N ASN A 47 12.25 -21.52 33.29
CA ASN A 47 12.24 -22.89 32.79
C ASN A 47 13.59 -23.60 33.00
N ALA A 48 14.72 -22.92 32.76
CA ALA A 48 16.06 -23.48 32.99
C ALA A 48 16.30 -23.83 34.47
N GLN A 49 15.65 -23.12 35.40
CA GLN A 49 15.70 -23.37 36.84
C GLN A 49 14.64 -24.38 37.32
N ASN A 50 13.79 -24.89 36.42
CA ASN A 50 12.59 -25.67 36.77
C ASN A 50 11.64 -24.94 37.75
N THR A 51 11.62 -23.61 37.71
CA THR A 51 10.76 -22.80 38.58
C THR A 51 9.29 -22.94 38.15
N ARG A 52 8.43 -23.23 39.12
CA ARG A 52 6.97 -23.32 38.96
C ARG A 52 6.28 -22.18 39.68
N LEU A 53 5.16 -21.74 39.14
CA LEU A 53 4.40 -20.59 39.63
C LEU A 53 2.99 -21.04 40.05
N ASP A 54 2.46 -20.42 41.11
CA ASP A 54 1.04 -20.45 41.38
C ASP A 54 0.30 -19.81 40.18
N PRO A 55 -0.71 -20.48 39.59
CA PRO A 55 -1.31 -20.05 38.33
C PRO A 55 -2.06 -18.71 38.41
N VAL A 56 -2.38 -18.22 39.61
CA VAL A 56 -3.16 -16.99 39.83
C VAL A 56 -2.27 -15.84 40.31
N THR A 57 -1.44 -16.09 41.32
CA THR A 57 -0.65 -15.06 42.01
C THR A 57 0.73 -14.84 41.39
N GLY A 58 1.27 -15.84 40.68
CA GLY A 58 2.59 -15.77 40.07
C GLY A 58 3.74 -15.95 41.06
N LEU A 59 3.45 -16.30 42.32
CA LEU A 59 4.45 -16.63 43.31
C LEU A 59 5.06 -18.01 43.02
N ILE A 60 6.34 -18.19 43.37
CA ILE A 60 7.00 -19.50 43.27
C ILE A 60 6.22 -20.50 44.12
N SER A 61 5.84 -21.63 43.52
CA SER A 61 4.99 -22.63 44.17
C SER A 61 5.46 -24.05 43.86
N LYS A 62 5.32 -24.94 44.84
CA LYS A 62 5.51 -26.39 44.69
C LYS A 62 4.19 -27.16 44.75
N ALA A 63 3.06 -26.45 44.76
CA ALA A 63 1.74 -27.07 44.79
C ALA A 63 1.53 -27.94 43.53
N THR A 64 0.64 -28.92 43.62
CA THR A 64 0.35 -29.86 42.51
C THR A 64 -0.23 -29.17 41.27
N ASN A 65 -0.89 -28.03 41.46
CA ASN A 65 -1.41 -27.18 40.38
C ASN A 65 -0.43 -26.09 39.93
N ALA A 66 0.81 -26.07 40.42
CA ALA A 66 1.79 -25.07 40.01
C ALA A 66 2.19 -25.28 38.54
N VAL A 67 2.25 -24.19 37.78
CA VAL A 67 2.42 -24.20 36.32
C VAL A 67 3.77 -23.64 35.89
N GLY A 68 4.14 -23.81 34.62
CA GLY A 68 5.31 -23.15 34.06
C GLY A 68 5.04 -21.65 33.78
N PRO A 69 6.09 -20.88 33.47
CA PRO A 69 5.97 -19.45 33.20
C PRO A 69 5.10 -19.14 31.97
N TYR A 70 5.06 -20.03 30.97
CA TYR A 70 4.22 -19.82 29.79
C TYR A 70 2.74 -20.09 30.05
N GLU A 71 2.41 -21.00 30.98
CA GLU A 71 1.02 -21.33 31.35
C GLU A 71 0.41 -20.39 32.41
N PHE A 72 1.23 -19.54 33.02
CA PHE A 72 0.76 -18.60 34.05
C PHE A 72 -0.36 -17.69 33.52
N LEU A 73 -1.38 -17.45 34.35
CA LEU A 73 -2.59 -16.69 34.02
C LEU A 73 -3.32 -17.19 32.76
N ASP A 74 -3.39 -18.51 32.60
CA ASP A 74 -4.05 -19.20 31.49
C ASP A 74 -3.40 -18.85 30.14
N ASP A 75 -2.13 -19.24 30.02
CA ASP A 75 -1.31 -19.02 28.82
C ASP A 75 -1.25 -17.54 28.36
N ARG A 76 -1.24 -16.61 29.32
CA ARG A 76 -1.43 -15.17 29.05
C ARG A 76 -0.46 -14.58 28.04
N ILE A 77 0.79 -15.04 28.05
CA ILE A 77 1.84 -14.58 27.14
C ILE A 77 1.53 -15.06 25.72
N LEU A 78 1.06 -16.30 25.55
CA LEU A 78 0.66 -16.84 24.24
C LEU A 78 -0.55 -16.08 23.70
N ALA A 79 -1.56 -15.82 24.53
CA ALA A 79 -2.74 -15.05 24.14
C ALA A 79 -2.37 -13.61 23.71
N ALA A 80 -1.44 -12.96 24.41
CA ALA A 80 -0.94 -11.64 24.04
C ALA A 80 -0.15 -11.66 22.72
N ALA A 81 0.67 -12.68 22.50
CA ALA A 81 1.43 -12.84 21.26
C ALA A 81 0.51 -13.12 20.06
N ASP A 82 -0.53 -13.93 20.24
CA ASP A 82 -1.53 -14.18 19.19
C ASP A 82 -2.30 -12.91 18.84
N TYR A 83 -2.75 -12.16 19.85
CA TYR A 83 -3.41 -10.86 19.67
C TYR A 83 -2.50 -9.84 18.96
N PHE A 84 -1.24 -9.75 19.36
CA PHE A 84 -0.25 -8.89 18.71
C PHE A 84 -0.02 -9.30 17.24
N CYS A 85 0.17 -10.59 16.98
CA CYS A 85 0.40 -11.09 15.62
C CYS A 85 -0.83 -10.95 14.72
N ARG A 86 -2.06 -10.99 15.27
CA ARG A 86 -3.28 -10.67 14.53
C ARG A 86 -3.20 -9.28 13.90
N PHE A 87 -2.81 -8.28 14.68
CA PHE A 87 -2.63 -6.91 14.21
C PHE A 87 -1.51 -6.80 13.17
N MET A 88 -0.37 -7.45 13.43
CA MET A 88 0.80 -7.41 12.55
C MET A 88 0.60 -8.11 11.21
N LEU A 89 -0.25 -9.14 11.16
CA LEU A 89 -0.65 -9.80 9.92
C LEU A 89 -1.70 -9.00 9.13
N GLY A 90 -2.19 -7.89 9.68
CA GLY A 90 -3.12 -6.98 9.02
C GLY A 90 -4.60 -7.26 9.27
N TYR A 91 -4.95 -8.15 10.21
CA TYR A 91 -6.35 -8.37 10.56
C TYR A 91 -6.89 -7.21 11.41
N ASP A 92 -8.19 -6.96 11.28
CA ASP A 92 -8.92 -6.10 12.22
C ASP A 92 -8.73 -6.66 13.63
N THR A 93 -8.26 -5.81 14.54
CA THR A 93 -7.87 -6.20 15.90
C THR A 93 -8.55 -5.24 16.88
N PRO A 94 -9.63 -5.66 17.57
CA PRO A 94 -10.36 -4.79 18.48
C PRO A 94 -9.45 -4.30 19.60
N TRP A 95 -9.53 -3.03 19.98
CA TRP A 95 -8.76 -2.44 21.07
C TRP A 95 -9.69 -1.84 22.12
N ILE A 96 -9.50 -2.21 23.39
CA ILE A 96 -10.12 -1.55 24.52
C ILE A 96 -9.15 -0.47 25.01
N PRO A 97 -9.57 0.80 25.11
CA PRO A 97 -8.74 1.86 25.65
C PRO A 97 -8.13 1.47 26.99
N THR A 98 -6.81 1.50 27.07
CA THR A 98 -6.05 0.90 28.19
C THR A 98 -5.11 1.93 28.81
N PRO A 99 -4.97 1.97 30.15
CA PRO A 99 -4.06 2.91 30.79
C PRO A 99 -2.61 2.60 30.41
N SER A 100 -1.90 3.61 29.93
CA SER A 100 -0.47 3.55 29.60
C SER A 100 0.40 4.10 30.72
N SER A 101 -0.14 4.98 31.55
CA SER A 101 0.54 5.51 32.73
C SER A 101 -0.46 5.65 33.87
N ILE A 102 -0.07 5.15 35.04
CA ILE A 102 -0.83 5.20 36.28
C ILE A 102 0.14 5.70 37.35
N ASP A 103 -0.26 6.67 38.15
CA ASP A 103 0.58 7.15 39.26
C ASP A 103 0.59 6.16 40.44
N ALA A 104 1.41 6.46 41.46
CA ALA A 104 1.52 5.62 42.66
C ALA A 104 0.21 5.50 43.46
N HIS A 105 -0.76 6.39 43.23
CA HIS A 105 -2.07 6.40 43.90
C HIS A 105 -3.17 5.74 43.05
N GLY A 106 -2.82 5.18 41.89
CA GLY A 106 -3.78 4.51 41.00
C GLY A 106 -4.52 5.45 40.06
N LYS A 107 -4.19 6.75 40.00
CA LYS A 107 -4.79 7.69 39.06
C LYS A 107 -4.23 7.42 37.66
N ILE A 108 -5.13 7.25 36.69
CA ILE A 108 -4.76 7.13 35.29
C ILE A 108 -4.26 8.49 34.79
N LEU A 109 -3.00 8.54 34.37
CA LEU A 109 -2.36 9.75 33.82
C LEU A 109 -2.47 9.80 32.30
N LYS A 110 -2.40 8.64 31.63
CA LYS A 110 -2.46 8.51 30.17
C LYS A 110 -3.19 7.23 29.78
N VAL A 111 -3.93 7.31 28.68
CA VAL A 111 -4.67 6.19 28.07
C VAL A 111 -4.24 6.07 26.62
N TYR A 112 -4.02 4.85 26.15
CA TYR A 112 -3.93 4.57 24.72
C TYR A 112 -5.34 4.28 24.18
N PRO A 113 -5.92 5.17 23.36
CA PRO A 113 -7.30 5.00 22.87
C PRO A 113 -7.41 3.99 21.73
N ARG A 114 -6.30 3.71 21.03
CA ARG A 114 -6.21 2.78 19.90
C ARG A 114 -4.84 2.10 19.85
N ILE A 115 -4.69 1.10 18.99
CA ILE A 115 -3.38 0.54 18.59
C ILE A 115 -2.69 1.54 17.67
N ALA A 116 -1.38 1.74 17.84
CA ALA A 116 -0.56 2.57 16.96
C ALA A 116 -0.09 1.78 15.72
N ASP A 117 -0.16 2.39 14.53
CA ASP A 117 0.21 1.72 13.26
C ASP A 117 1.71 1.69 12.99
N ASN A 118 2.50 2.44 13.78
CA ASN A 118 3.96 2.46 13.68
C ASN A 118 4.55 1.05 13.74
N TYR A 119 5.37 0.71 12.74
CA TYR A 119 6.00 -0.60 12.55
C TYR A 119 5.07 -1.77 12.18
N ARG A 120 3.77 -1.55 11.94
CA ARG A 120 2.82 -2.62 11.56
C ARG A 120 3.28 -3.39 10.33
N GLY A 121 3.17 -4.72 10.35
CA GLY A 121 3.60 -5.62 9.27
C GLY A 121 5.09 -5.93 9.22
N ARG A 122 5.90 -5.32 10.09
CA ARG A 122 7.34 -5.56 10.17
C ARG A 122 7.66 -6.84 10.94
N LEU A 123 7.62 -7.98 10.26
CA LEU A 123 7.94 -9.28 10.86
C LEU A 123 9.45 -9.51 11.00
N ARG A 124 10.29 -8.74 10.28
CA ARG A 124 11.76 -8.90 10.26
C ARG A 124 12.51 -8.55 11.54
N GLN A 125 11.84 -7.96 12.51
CA GLN A 125 12.40 -7.58 13.82
C GLN A 125 11.85 -8.43 14.96
N MET A 126 10.98 -9.40 14.66
CA MET A 126 10.39 -10.29 15.65
C MET A 126 11.31 -11.48 15.90
N ASN A 127 11.75 -11.64 17.14
CA ASN A 127 12.67 -12.70 17.58
C ASN A 127 12.09 -13.54 18.73
N TYR A 128 10.79 -13.44 18.99
CA TYR A 128 10.14 -14.15 20.09
C TYR A 128 9.44 -15.43 19.62
N TRP A 129 10.17 -16.42 19.10
CA TRP A 129 9.57 -17.63 18.50
C TRP A 129 9.55 -18.87 19.40
N ASP A 130 10.17 -18.81 20.57
CA ASP A 130 10.38 -19.97 21.45
C ASP A 130 9.11 -20.66 21.93
N MET A 131 8.04 -19.88 22.11
CA MET A 131 6.75 -20.43 22.52
C MET A 131 6.25 -21.49 21.53
N ILE A 132 6.51 -21.34 20.22
CA ILE A 132 6.16 -22.36 19.22
C ILE A 132 6.77 -23.71 19.62
N TYR A 133 8.08 -23.74 19.82
CA TYR A 133 8.80 -24.98 20.14
C TYR A 133 8.43 -25.54 21.52
N TYR A 134 8.23 -24.65 22.49
CA TYR A 134 7.80 -25.02 23.83
C TYR A 134 6.45 -25.77 23.82
N TYR A 135 5.44 -25.19 23.18
CA TYR A 135 4.11 -25.80 23.13
C TYR A 135 4.04 -27.02 22.22
N LEU A 136 4.79 -27.04 21.10
CA LEU A 136 4.92 -28.23 20.26
C LEU A 136 5.50 -29.41 21.05
N ARG A 137 6.53 -29.19 21.89
CA ARG A 137 7.09 -30.25 22.75
C ARG A 137 6.08 -30.78 23.77
N LYS A 138 5.10 -29.97 24.17
CA LYS A 138 4.00 -30.36 25.05
C LYS A 138 2.82 -31.00 24.31
N GLY A 139 2.91 -31.21 23.00
CA GLY A 139 1.85 -31.81 22.20
C GLY A 139 0.65 -30.88 21.95
N VAL A 140 0.83 -29.56 22.11
CA VAL A 140 -0.23 -28.56 21.86
C VAL A 140 -0.20 -28.14 20.39
N ASP A 141 -1.35 -28.22 19.70
CA ASP A 141 -1.48 -27.68 18.34
C ASP A 141 -1.60 -26.15 18.39
N ILE A 142 -0.45 -25.48 18.25
CA ILE A 142 -0.38 -24.02 18.23
C ILE A 142 -1.17 -23.40 17.07
N ARG A 143 -1.36 -24.12 15.96
CA ARG A 143 -2.14 -23.61 14.82
C ARG A 143 -3.60 -23.39 15.20
N GLN A 144 -4.12 -24.18 16.15
CA GLN A 144 -5.46 -24.02 16.69
C GLN A 144 -5.48 -23.07 17.88
N LYS A 145 -4.49 -23.16 18.78
CA LYS A 145 -4.46 -22.39 20.03
C LYS A 145 -4.10 -20.91 19.85
N ALA A 146 -3.20 -20.62 18.90
CA ALA A 146 -2.69 -19.28 18.61
C ALA A 146 -2.46 -19.13 17.09
N PRO A 147 -3.53 -19.10 16.28
CA PRO A 147 -3.46 -19.17 14.82
C PRO A 147 -2.71 -17.99 14.19
N PHE A 148 -2.80 -16.78 14.76
CA PHE A 148 -2.13 -15.60 14.24
C PHE A 148 -0.65 -15.59 14.61
N TYR A 149 -0.31 -16.03 15.82
CA TYR A 149 1.09 -16.21 16.21
C TYR A 149 1.78 -17.25 15.31
N TYR A 150 1.12 -18.38 15.06
CA TYR A 150 1.59 -19.38 14.08
C TYR A 150 1.69 -18.79 12.66
N GLY A 151 0.67 -18.04 12.25
CA GLY A 151 0.61 -17.38 10.94
C GLY A 151 1.75 -16.38 10.72
N ALA A 152 2.22 -15.70 11.77
CA ALA A 152 3.37 -14.80 11.73
C ALA A 152 4.69 -15.59 11.75
N PHE A 153 4.78 -16.66 12.56
CA PHE A 153 5.94 -17.56 12.59
C PHE A 153 6.24 -18.15 11.22
N THR A 154 5.22 -18.63 10.50
CA THR A 154 5.38 -19.17 9.13
C THR A 154 5.79 -18.13 8.09
N LYS A 155 5.57 -16.84 8.39
CA LYS A 155 5.95 -15.69 7.56
C LYS A 155 7.08 -14.87 8.20
N ARG A 156 7.92 -15.48 9.05
CA ARG A 156 9.03 -14.75 9.69
C ARG A 156 10.21 -14.59 8.74
N ILE A 157 11.06 -13.63 9.07
CA ILE A 157 12.38 -13.46 8.44
C ILE A 157 13.39 -13.81 9.54
N ILE A 158 14.26 -14.77 9.25
CA ILE A 158 15.23 -15.29 10.21
C ILE A 158 16.50 -14.46 10.06
N ASN A 159 16.81 -13.65 11.06
CA ASN A 159 17.81 -12.59 10.92
C ASN A 159 19.13 -12.84 11.68
N ASN A 160 19.25 -13.92 12.48
CA ASN A 160 20.48 -14.20 13.21
C ASN A 160 20.68 -15.70 13.55
N ASP A 161 21.94 -16.01 13.90
CA ASP A 161 22.39 -17.29 14.45
C ASP A 161 22.30 -17.32 15.99
N LEU A 162 21.39 -16.58 16.62
CA LEU A 162 21.18 -16.63 18.08
C LEU A 162 19.77 -17.12 18.44
N ASP A 163 18.86 -17.18 17.47
CA ASP A 163 17.52 -17.80 17.56
C ASP A 163 17.57 -19.30 17.94
N TRP A 164 18.76 -19.91 18.06
CA TRP A 164 18.93 -21.36 18.21
C TRP A 164 19.57 -21.85 19.52
N LEU A 165 19.80 -21.00 20.52
CA LEU A 165 20.69 -21.35 21.66
C LEU A 165 20.35 -22.64 22.43
N PHE A 166 19.19 -23.29 22.19
CA PHE A 166 18.86 -24.62 22.71
C PHE A 166 18.09 -25.54 21.74
N ILE A 167 18.28 -25.48 20.41
CA ILE A 167 17.77 -26.55 19.53
C ILE A 167 18.80 -27.70 19.49
N PRO A 168 18.54 -28.86 20.13
CA PRO A 168 19.47 -29.98 20.08
C PRO A 168 19.69 -30.45 18.64
N LYS A 169 20.91 -30.91 18.31
CA LYS A 169 21.28 -31.38 16.97
C LYS A 169 20.37 -32.48 16.39
N HIS A 170 19.62 -33.20 17.23
CA HIS A 170 18.73 -34.29 16.84
C HIS A 170 17.28 -33.85 16.54
N VAL A 171 16.95 -32.56 16.65
CA VAL A 171 15.61 -32.06 16.33
C VAL A 171 15.44 -31.96 14.81
N SER A 172 14.55 -32.78 14.26
CA SER A 172 14.11 -32.77 12.86
C SER A 172 12.71 -32.14 12.71
N GLY A 173 12.32 -31.76 11.49
CA GLY A 173 10.98 -31.18 11.20
C GLY A 173 10.93 -29.66 11.35
N GLU A 174 9.75 -29.10 11.65
CA GLU A 174 9.52 -27.64 11.80
C GLU A 174 10.39 -26.97 12.89
N ALA A 175 10.98 -27.80 13.76
CA ALA A 175 11.89 -27.40 14.83
C ALA A 175 13.39 -27.56 14.49
N ALA A 176 13.74 -27.99 13.28
CA ALA A 176 15.13 -27.99 12.81
C ALA A 176 15.64 -26.56 12.58
N ARG A 177 16.96 -26.36 12.69
CA ARG A 177 17.62 -25.08 12.34
C ARG A 177 17.21 -24.66 10.93
N ILE A 178 16.45 -23.57 10.83
CA ILE A 178 16.14 -22.94 9.55
C ILE A 178 17.25 -21.94 9.24
N ALA A 179 17.74 -21.95 8.00
CA ALA A 179 18.78 -21.04 7.56
C ALA A 179 18.35 -19.57 7.74
N THR A 180 19.32 -18.71 8.05
CA THR A 180 19.09 -17.27 8.06
C THR A 180 18.67 -16.80 6.66
N THR A 181 17.78 -15.82 6.64
CA THR A 181 17.25 -15.18 5.44
C THR A 181 17.70 -13.74 5.40
N VAL A 182 17.86 -13.18 4.20
CA VAL A 182 18.17 -11.75 4.05
C VAL A 182 17.06 -10.93 4.70
N GLN A 183 17.42 -9.98 5.58
CA GLN A 183 16.45 -9.24 6.37
C GLN A 183 15.53 -8.35 5.52
N GLU A 184 16.11 -7.82 4.43
CA GLU A 184 15.47 -6.92 3.49
C GLU A 184 15.84 -7.34 2.06
N PRO A 185 15.32 -8.48 1.58
CA PRO A 185 15.70 -9.00 0.28
C PRO A 185 15.25 -8.00 -0.82
N PRO A 186 16.03 -7.84 -1.91
CA PRO A 186 15.65 -6.98 -3.03
C PRO A 186 14.39 -7.49 -3.75
N VAL A 187 14.12 -8.79 -3.65
CA VAL A 187 12.94 -9.47 -4.18
C VAL A 187 12.22 -10.15 -3.03
N VAL A 188 10.91 -10.00 -2.96
CA VAL A 188 10.05 -10.61 -1.95
C VAL A 188 9.08 -11.56 -2.65
N GLU A 189 9.12 -12.83 -2.26
CA GLU A 189 8.13 -13.84 -2.67
C GLU A 189 6.79 -13.53 -1.97
N ILE A 190 5.79 -13.10 -2.74
CA ILE A 190 4.53 -12.57 -2.20
C ILE A 190 3.70 -13.66 -1.56
N GLU A 191 3.74 -14.89 -2.05
CA GLU A 191 3.04 -16.03 -1.47
C GLU A 191 3.53 -16.38 -0.06
N GLU A 192 4.76 -16.01 0.29
CA GLU A 192 5.31 -16.16 1.65
C GLU A 192 5.00 -14.96 2.54
N ARG A 193 4.57 -13.84 1.95
CA ARG A 193 4.41 -12.54 2.63
C ARG A 193 3.03 -11.92 2.48
N ALA A 194 2.03 -12.69 2.06
CA ALA A 194 0.66 -12.21 1.93
C ALA A 194 -0.24 -12.71 3.06
N THR A 195 -1.14 -11.83 3.50
CA THR A 195 -2.37 -12.22 4.23
C THR A 195 -3.55 -12.12 3.28
N CYS A 196 -4.31 -13.21 3.15
CA CYS A 196 -5.53 -13.26 2.35
C CYS A 196 -6.74 -13.14 3.28
N PHE A 197 -7.57 -12.10 3.10
CA PHE A 197 -8.74 -11.86 3.97
C PHE A 197 -10.03 -12.48 3.43
N SER A 198 -9.99 -13.10 2.25
CA SER A 198 -11.16 -13.71 1.61
C SER A 198 -10.77 -14.98 0.84
N ALA A 199 -11.76 -15.80 0.52
CA ALA A 199 -11.59 -17.02 -0.27
C ALA A 199 -11.21 -16.76 -1.74
N ASN A 200 -11.29 -15.50 -2.21
CA ASN A 200 -10.93 -15.11 -3.57
C ASN A 200 -9.41 -14.94 -3.76
N ALA A 201 -8.61 -15.21 -2.73
CA ALA A 201 -7.16 -15.17 -2.81
C ALA A 201 -6.56 -16.42 -2.14
N SER A 202 -5.61 -17.07 -2.80
CA SER A 202 -4.96 -18.27 -2.29
C SER A 202 -3.59 -18.48 -2.91
N VAL A 203 -2.67 -19.09 -2.16
CA VAL A 203 -1.38 -19.53 -2.69
C VAL A 203 -1.58 -20.79 -3.53
N ILE A 204 -1.08 -20.76 -4.77
CA ILE A 204 -1.13 -21.87 -5.71
C ILE A 204 0.30 -22.35 -5.99
N SER A 205 0.45 -23.64 -6.23
CA SER A 205 1.70 -24.24 -6.72
C SER A 205 1.48 -24.76 -8.15
N GLU A 206 2.25 -24.28 -9.11
CA GLU A 206 2.28 -24.79 -10.49
C GLU A 206 3.72 -25.11 -10.88
N ALA A 207 4.01 -26.38 -11.19
CA ALA A 207 5.35 -26.87 -11.43
C ALA A 207 6.33 -26.48 -10.30
N ASN A 208 7.37 -25.70 -10.60
CA ASN A 208 8.41 -25.29 -9.65
C ASN A 208 8.20 -23.86 -9.12
N CYS A 209 7.01 -23.27 -9.28
CA CYS A 209 6.70 -21.91 -8.84
C CYS A 209 5.47 -21.93 -7.93
N ARG A 210 5.55 -21.18 -6.84
CA ARG A 210 4.42 -20.86 -5.97
C ARG A 210 4.13 -19.38 -6.14
N PHE A 211 2.85 -19.01 -6.12
CA PHE A 211 2.45 -17.63 -6.29
C PHE A 211 1.09 -17.40 -5.66
N LEU A 212 0.74 -16.13 -5.43
CA LEU A 212 -0.58 -15.73 -4.98
C LEU A 212 -1.52 -15.61 -6.18
N ARG A 213 -2.58 -16.42 -6.22
CA ARG A 213 -3.69 -16.26 -7.17
C ARG A 213 -4.78 -15.42 -6.53
N VAL A 214 -5.26 -14.41 -7.24
CA VAL A 214 -6.38 -13.56 -6.81
C VAL A 214 -7.44 -13.51 -7.91
N ILE A 215 -8.69 -13.71 -7.51
CA ILE A 215 -9.88 -13.48 -8.32
C ILE A 215 -10.39 -12.08 -7.97
N PRO A 216 -10.35 -11.10 -8.90
CA PRO A 216 -10.88 -9.77 -8.66
C PRO A 216 -12.39 -9.79 -8.46
N THR A 217 -12.92 -8.77 -7.80
CA THR A 217 -14.37 -8.52 -7.72
C THR A 217 -14.66 -7.03 -7.94
N ALA A 218 -15.93 -6.67 -8.18
CA ALA A 218 -16.31 -5.27 -8.33
C ALA A 218 -16.05 -4.45 -7.04
N GLN A 219 -16.36 -5.03 -5.88
CA GLN A 219 -16.10 -4.44 -4.56
C GLN A 219 -14.60 -4.52 -4.19
N GLY A 220 -13.91 -5.51 -4.76
CA GLY A 220 -12.48 -5.71 -4.65
C GLY A 220 -12.12 -6.83 -3.66
N THR A 221 -11.12 -7.63 -4.03
CA THR A 221 -10.59 -8.70 -3.19
C THR A 221 -9.46 -8.16 -2.32
N ARG A 222 -9.65 -8.21 -0.99
CA ARG A 222 -8.73 -7.64 -0.01
C ARG A 222 -7.60 -8.61 0.37
N LEU A 223 -6.38 -8.08 0.43
CA LEU A 223 -5.17 -8.75 0.91
C LEU A 223 -4.19 -7.73 1.51
N ALA A 224 -3.15 -8.22 2.17
CA ALA A 224 -2.04 -7.39 2.66
C ALA A 224 -0.70 -8.01 2.30
N PHE A 225 0.23 -7.21 1.81
CA PHE A 225 1.64 -7.59 1.66
C PHE A 225 2.41 -7.18 2.90
N LEU A 226 3.28 -8.07 3.41
CA LEU A 226 3.94 -7.95 4.70
C LEU A 226 5.47 -7.88 4.56
N SER A 227 6.12 -7.11 5.44
CA SER A 227 7.57 -6.90 5.46
C SER A 227 8.15 -6.43 4.12
N THR A 228 7.39 -5.63 3.37
CA THR A 228 7.76 -5.20 2.01
C THR A 228 8.38 -3.81 1.92
N ALA A 229 8.55 -3.09 3.04
CA ALA A 229 8.90 -1.67 3.04
C ALA A 229 10.11 -1.36 2.16
N THR A 230 10.10 -0.29 1.37
CA THR A 230 11.29 0.15 0.62
C THR A 230 11.43 1.67 0.66
N ARG A 231 12.66 2.15 0.55
CA ARG A 231 12.95 3.58 0.38
C ARG A 231 12.90 4.00 -1.09
N ASP A 232 12.95 3.05 -2.01
CA ASP A 232 12.87 3.36 -3.44
C ASP A 232 11.46 3.80 -3.81
N LYS A 233 11.35 4.88 -4.59
CA LYS A 233 10.07 5.40 -5.09
C LYS A 233 9.49 4.61 -6.26
N THR A 234 10.20 3.60 -6.75
CA THR A 234 9.67 2.70 -7.77
C THR A 234 9.78 1.27 -7.28
N VAL A 235 8.68 0.52 -7.37
CA VAL A 235 8.66 -0.93 -7.12
C VAL A 235 8.27 -1.66 -8.39
N GLY A 236 8.71 -2.91 -8.51
CA GLY A 236 8.35 -3.81 -9.59
C GLY A 236 7.51 -4.96 -9.05
N MET A 237 6.69 -5.57 -9.90
CA MET A 237 5.93 -6.76 -9.54
C MET A 237 5.91 -7.72 -10.72
N ARG A 238 6.25 -8.98 -10.45
CA ARG A 238 6.13 -10.08 -11.41
C ARG A 238 4.73 -10.65 -11.33
N ILE A 239 4.02 -10.60 -12.46
CA ILE A 239 2.59 -10.87 -12.56
C ILE A 239 2.27 -11.74 -13.77
N ARG A 240 1.10 -12.38 -13.71
CA ARG A 240 0.45 -13.00 -14.85
C ARG A 240 -1.05 -12.73 -14.78
N THR A 241 -1.64 -12.14 -15.82
CA THR A 241 -3.05 -11.76 -15.88
C THR A 241 -3.72 -12.19 -17.19
N THR A 242 -5.05 -12.26 -17.18
CA THR A 242 -5.86 -12.55 -18.38
C THR A 242 -6.62 -11.33 -18.92
N ALA A 243 -6.65 -10.24 -18.16
CA ALA A 243 -7.22 -8.95 -18.53
C ALA A 243 -6.64 -7.87 -17.58
N PRO A 244 -6.80 -6.57 -17.88
CA PRO A 244 -6.36 -5.51 -16.98
C PRO A 244 -7.13 -5.55 -15.66
N VAL A 245 -6.45 -5.30 -14.54
CA VAL A 245 -7.06 -5.19 -13.21
C VAL A 245 -6.56 -3.97 -12.48
N GLN A 246 -7.28 -3.53 -11.46
CA GLN A 246 -6.92 -2.38 -10.64
C GLN A 246 -6.50 -2.84 -9.25
N LEU A 247 -5.32 -2.42 -8.80
CA LEU A 247 -4.90 -2.54 -7.41
C LEU A 247 -5.08 -1.19 -6.71
N GLU A 248 -6.05 -1.09 -5.82
CA GLU A 248 -6.11 0.03 -4.88
C GLU A 248 -5.19 -0.27 -3.70
N LEU A 249 -4.20 0.59 -3.49
CA LEU A 249 -3.22 0.47 -2.41
C LEU A 249 -3.58 1.45 -1.31
N ALA A 250 -3.73 0.99 -0.07
CA ALA A 250 -4.05 1.88 1.03
C ALA A 250 -2.92 2.91 1.24
N GLY A 251 -3.30 4.18 1.37
CA GLY A 251 -2.36 5.31 1.48
C GLY A 251 -1.79 5.82 0.15
N PHE A 252 -2.31 5.35 -0.99
CA PHE A 252 -1.90 5.80 -2.32
C PHE A 252 -3.05 6.59 -2.97
N LYS A 253 -2.70 7.67 -3.69
CA LYS A 253 -3.66 8.59 -4.29
C LYS A 253 -4.34 7.98 -5.53
N HIS A 254 -3.62 7.13 -6.25
CA HIS A 254 -4.11 6.49 -7.45
C HIS A 254 -3.91 4.99 -7.40
N PRO A 255 -4.85 4.23 -7.99
CA PRO A 255 -4.67 2.80 -8.10
C PRO A 255 -3.55 2.45 -9.09
N TRP A 256 -2.89 1.33 -8.86
CA TRP A 256 -1.98 0.73 -9.82
C TRP A 256 -2.79 -0.10 -10.82
N ILE A 257 -2.83 0.36 -12.07
CA ILE A 257 -3.42 -0.40 -13.18
C ILE A 257 -2.44 -1.49 -13.60
N ILE A 258 -2.88 -2.74 -13.47
CA ILE A 258 -2.14 -3.93 -13.84
C ILE A 258 -2.50 -4.31 -15.27
N PRO A 259 -1.50 -4.50 -16.17
CA PRO A 259 -1.73 -4.81 -17.57
C PRO A 259 -2.37 -6.19 -17.75
N ASP A 260 -2.93 -6.42 -18.94
CA ASP A 260 -3.21 -7.76 -19.46
C ASP A 260 -1.92 -8.39 -19.99
N THR A 261 -1.38 -9.41 -19.33
CA THR A 261 -0.17 -10.12 -19.78
C THR A 261 -0.47 -11.29 -20.73
N ARG A 262 -1.74 -11.51 -21.09
CA ARG A 262 -2.21 -12.64 -21.92
C ARG A 262 -1.74 -13.99 -21.39
N GLY A 263 -1.74 -14.15 -20.07
CA GLY A 263 -1.34 -15.37 -19.39
C GLY A 263 0.17 -15.62 -19.35
N LYS A 264 1.02 -14.63 -19.66
CA LYS A 264 2.49 -14.74 -19.52
C LYS A 264 2.98 -14.10 -18.24
N TRP A 265 4.06 -14.64 -17.66
CA TRP A 265 4.76 -13.99 -16.56
C TRP A 265 5.57 -12.80 -17.10
N LEU A 266 5.23 -11.59 -16.64
CA LEU A 266 5.90 -10.35 -16.99
C LEU A 266 6.03 -9.46 -15.75
N CYS A 267 6.95 -8.50 -15.81
CA CYS A 267 7.19 -7.54 -14.76
C CYS A 267 6.57 -6.19 -15.12
N THR A 268 5.83 -5.60 -14.18
CA THR A 268 5.31 -4.24 -14.26
C THR A 268 5.90 -3.39 -13.15
N THR A 269 5.88 -2.06 -13.29
CA THR A 269 6.40 -1.13 -12.27
C THR A 269 5.38 -0.10 -11.86
N TYR A 270 5.46 0.32 -10.60
CA TYR A 270 4.73 1.46 -10.06
C TYR A 270 5.72 2.48 -9.51
N THR A 271 5.55 3.73 -9.90
CA THR A 271 6.31 4.86 -9.34
C THR A 271 5.40 5.65 -8.42
N MET A 272 5.77 5.65 -7.14
CA MET A 272 5.12 6.39 -6.06
C MET A 272 5.25 7.90 -6.24
N GLN A 273 4.21 8.62 -5.83
CA GLN A 273 4.25 10.07 -5.68
C GLN A 273 5.17 10.50 -4.50
N ALA A 274 5.42 11.79 -4.39
CA ALA A 274 6.32 12.35 -3.37
C ALA A 274 5.91 11.94 -1.94
N THR A 275 4.61 11.94 -1.64
CA THR A 275 4.05 11.61 -0.33
C THR A 275 3.65 10.14 -0.17
N GLU A 276 3.73 9.33 -1.24
CA GLU A 276 3.44 7.90 -1.19
C GLU A 276 4.66 7.10 -0.72
N TYR A 277 4.46 6.11 0.14
CA TYR A 277 5.53 5.25 0.64
C TYR A 277 5.09 3.80 0.66
N TRP A 278 5.95 2.93 0.14
CA TRP A 278 5.75 1.49 0.24
C TRP A 278 6.20 1.04 1.63
N ARG A 279 5.23 0.78 2.51
CA ARG A 279 5.44 0.47 3.93
C ARG A 279 5.62 -1.03 4.18
N ASP A 280 5.83 -1.37 5.45
CA ASP A 280 5.99 -2.74 5.92
C ASP A 280 4.72 -3.58 5.74
N ILE A 281 3.56 -2.95 5.86
CA ILE A 281 2.29 -3.50 5.41
C ILE A 281 1.74 -2.62 4.29
N VAL A 282 1.30 -3.24 3.20
CA VAL A 282 0.53 -2.56 2.15
C VAL A 282 -0.76 -3.34 1.97
N TYR A 283 -1.88 -2.72 2.33
CA TYR A 283 -3.20 -3.28 2.02
C TYR A 283 -3.50 -3.06 0.55
N VAL A 284 -3.99 -4.11 -0.09
CA VAL A 284 -4.28 -4.15 -1.51
C VAL A 284 -5.72 -4.61 -1.69
N CYS A 285 -6.47 -3.87 -2.49
CA CYS A 285 -7.80 -4.22 -2.92
C CYS A 285 -7.80 -4.44 -4.45
N VAL A 286 -7.99 -5.68 -4.87
CA VAL A 286 -7.92 -6.08 -6.28
C VAL A 286 -9.31 -6.00 -6.91
N LYS A 287 -9.52 -5.00 -7.77
CA LYS A 287 -10.78 -4.76 -8.48
C LYS A 287 -10.69 -5.16 -9.95
N GLY A 288 -11.77 -5.74 -10.46
CA GLY A 288 -11.87 -6.18 -11.85
C GLY A 288 -13.03 -7.14 -12.07
N ASP A 289 -13.15 -7.63 -13.30
CA ASP A 289 -14.14 -8.64 -13.66
C ASP A 289 -13.80 -9.99 -12.98
N PRO A 290 -14.76 -10.69 -12.35
CA PRO A 290 -14.52 -11.99 -11.71
C PRO A 290 -14.05 -13.11 -12.64
N SER A 291 -14.24 -12.98 -13.96
CA SER A 291 -13.67 -13.88 -14.96
C SER A 291 -12.17 -13.64 -15.21
N THR A 292 -11.64 -12.52 -14.70
CA THR A 292 -10.22 -12.20 -14.78
C THR A 292 -9.45 -12.95 -13.70
N ARG A 293 -8.24 -13.37 -14.02
CA ARG A 293 -7.28 -13.90 -13.06
C ARG A 293 -6.07 -12.99 -12.98
N ILE A 294 -5.57 -12.75 -11.78
CA ILE A 294 -4.22 -12.24 -11.53
C ILE A 294 -3.46 -13.22 -10.65
N ASP A 295 -2.27 -13.59 -11.11
CA ASP A 295 -1.28 -14.32 -10.35
C ASP A 295 -0.12 -13.36 -10.04
N ILE A 296 0.30 -13.30 -8.77
CA ILE A 296 1.33 -12.41 -8.24
C ILE A 296 2.42 -13.27 -7.60
N ASP A 297 3.64 -13.14 -8.08
CA ASP A 297 4.79 -13.96 -7.65
C ASP A 297 5.72 -13.13 -6.79
N GLN A 298 6.39 -12.15 -7.40
CA GLN A 298 7.44 -11.39 -6.73
C GLN A 298 7.12 -9.90 -6.66
N LEU A 299 7.45 -9.28 -5.52
CA LEU A 299 7.64 -7.84 -5.41
C LEU A 299 9.13 -7.51 -5.45
N ILE A 300 9.51 -6.66 -6.39
CA ILE A 300 10.88 -6.18 -6.59
C ILE A 300 10.98 -4.82 -5.90
N ARG A 301 11.56 -4.81 -4.70
CA ARG A 301 11.68 -3.61 -3.84
C ARG A 301 12.63 -2.56 -4.42
N ARG A 302 13.61 -3.00 -5.22
CA ARG A 302 14.63 -2.14 -5.84
C ARG A 302 14.79 -2.46 -7.34
N PRO A 303 13.84 -2.03 -8.18
CA PRO A 303 13.81 -2.37 -9.61
C PRO A 303 15.03 -1.89 -10.38
N ARG A 304 15.62 -0.76 -9.97
CA ARG A 304 16.73 -0.14 -10.69
C ARG A 304 17.92 -1.10 -10.76
N GLY A 305 18.32 -1.43 -11.98
CA GLY A 305 19.44 -2.35 -12.23
C GLY A 305 19.02 -3.82 -12.34
N MET A 306 17.85 -4.20 -11.80
CA MET A 306 17.27 -5.54 -11.95
C MET A 306 16.36 -5.63 -13.17
N ILE A 307 15.51 -4.62 -13.35
CA ILE A 307 14.58 -4.49 -14.48
C ILE A 307 14.65 -3.08 -15.06
N SER A 308 14.16 -2.91 -16.30
CA SER A 308 14.10 -1.60 -16.97
C SER A 308 12.65 -1.14 -17.02
N PRO A 309 12.22 -0.19 -16.15
CA PRO A 309 10.84 0.30 -16.15
C PRO A 309 10.43 0.82 -17.52
N LEU A 310 9.22 0.47 -17.95
CA LEU A 310 8.63 0.98 -19.19
C LEU A 310 7.64 2.09 -18.87
N ARG A 311 7.74 3.21 -19.58
CA ARG A 311 6.77 4.32 -19.45
C ARG A 311 6.19 4.69 -20.80
N ILE A 312 4.87 4.58 -20.93
CA ILE A 312 4.15 5.04 -22.12
C ILE A 312 4.09 6.57 -22.11
N LEU A 313 4.76 7.17 -23.10
CA LEU A 313 4.65 8.57 -23.45
C LEU A 313 3.43 8.75 -24.36
N SER A 314 2.45 9.53 -23.88
CA SER A 314 1.25 9.89 -24.64
C SER A 314 1.35 11.33 -25.12
N PRO A 315 0.83 11.66 -26.31
CA PRO A 315 0.67 13.04 -26.76
C PRO A 315 -0.32 13.85 -25.90
N VAL A 316 -1.17 13.17 -25.11
CA VAL A 316 -2.11 13.78 -24.17
C VAL A 316 -1.60 13.55 -22.75
N THR A 317 -1.39 14.64 -21.99
CA THR A 317 -0.89 14.56 -20.62
C THR A 317 -1.94 13.97 -19.67
N ALA A 318 -3.20 14.38 -19.82
CA ALA A 318 -4.32 13.74 -19.16
C ALA A 318 -4.57 12.33 -19.72
N ASN A 319 -4.96 11.37 -18.88
CA ASN A 319 -5.44 10.05 -19.32
C ASN A 319 -6.81 10.12 -20.03
N LYS A 320 -7.25 11.32 -20.38
CA LYS A 320 -8.55 11.65 -20.94
C LYS A 320 -8.35 12.56 -22.13
N LEU A 321 -9.06 12.30 -23.23
CA LEU A 321 -9.05 13.09 -24.45
C LEU A 321 -10.49 13.47 -24.84
N VAL A 322 -10.80 14.75 -24.89
CA VAL A 322 -12.08 15.24 -25.38
C VAL A 322 -11.96 15.55 -26.88
N VAL A 323 -12.87 15.00 -27.68
CA VAL A 323 -12.93 15.17 -29.15
C VAL A 323 -14.39 15.27 -29.59
N TRP A 324 -14.62 15.58 -30.86
CA TRP A 324 -15.95 15.61 -31.46
C TRP A 324 -16.19 14.40 -32.34
N ARG A 325 -17.46 14.17 -32.70
CA ARG A 325 -17.87 13.16 -33.67
C ARG A 325 -17.11 13.34 -34.99
N ASP A 326 -16.70 12.24 -35.60
CA ASP A 326 -15.95 12.20 -36.86
C ASP A 326 -14.56 12.86 -36.83
N ALA A 327 -14.04 13.21 -35.64
CA ALA A 327 -12.67 13.67 -35.50
C ALA A 327 -11.68 12.58 -35.99
N PRO A 328 -10.70 12.91 -36.86
CA PRO A 328 -9.72 11.94 -37.36
C PRO A 328 -8.60 11.75 -36.33
N ILE A 329 -8.86 10.95 -35.30
CA ILE A 329 -7.92 10.74 -34.20
C ILE A 329 -6.71 9.94 -34.69
N GLN A 330 -5.53 10.50 -34.49
CA GLN A 330 -4.26 9.79 -34.64
C GLN A 330 -3.35 10.10 -33.44
N LEU A 331 -3.11 9.11 -32.59
CA LEU A 331 -2.23 9.23 -31.43
C LEU A 331 -0.97 8.39 -31.67
N ASN A 332 0.20 9.00 -31.47
CA ASN A 332 1.49 8.32 -31.58
C ASN A 332 2.02 8.04 -30.18
N PHE A 333 1.86 6.80 -29.73
CA PHE A 333 2.39 6.36 -28.45
C PHE A 333 3.84 5.95 -28.59
N ARG A 334 4.66 6.40 -27.64
CA ARG A 334 6.07 5.99 -27.53
C ARG A 334 6.29 5.37 -26.17
N VAL A 335 7.36 4.60 -26.05
CA VAL A 335 7.79 4.06 -24.77
C VAL A 335 9.19 4.55 -24.47
N ASP A 336 9.35 5.09 -23.28
CA ASP A 336 10.67 5.27 -22.68
C ASP A 336 11.09 3.93 -22.05
N THR A 337 12.18 3.37 -22.56
CA THR A 337 12.77 2.09 -22.12
C THR A 337 13.93 2.29 -21.13
N GLY A 338 14.36 3.52 -20.87
CA GLY A 338 15.48 3.86 -19.97
C GLY A 338 16.86 3.28 -20.36
N ARG A 339 16.97 2.53 -21.47
CA ARG A 339 18.18 1.89 -22.00
C ARG A 339 18.14 1.88 -23.55
N VAL A 340 19.18 1.30 -24.17
CA VAL A 340 19.35 1.04 -25.62
C VAL A 340 18.01 0.73 -26.33
N PRO A 341 17.78 1.16 -27.58
CA PRO A 341 16.55 0.86 -28.30
C PRO A 341 16.25 -0.64 -28.28
N LEU A 342 15.16 -1.01 -27.60
CA LEU A 342 14.61 -2.35 -27.57
C LEU A 342 13.35 -2.39 -28.43
N GLN A 343 13.03 -3.56 -28.98
CA GLN A 343 11.81 -3.76 -29.74
C GLN A 343 10.61 -3.78 -28.79
N VAL A 344 9.75 -2.77 -28.93
CA VAL A 344 8.51 -2.63 -28.16
C VAL A 344 7.34 -3.15 -29.00
N SER A 345 6.45 -3.93 -28.37
CA SER A 345 5.18 -4.34 -28.95
C SER A 345 4.02 -3.65 -28.25
N PHE A 346 3.10 -3.09 -29.01
CA PHE A 346 1.87 -2.44 -28.52
C PHE A 346 0.64 -3.31 -28.77
N TYR A 347 -0.31 -3.31 -27.83
CA TYR A 347 -1.61 -3.94 -28.04
C TYR A 347 -2.68 -3.42 -27.08
N SER A 348 -3.94 -3.60 -27.46
CA SER A 348 -5.12 -3.35 -26.64
C SER A 348 -6.21 -4.35 -27.03
N THR A 349 -6.82 -5.00 -26.05
CA THR A 349 -7.90 -5.99 -26.22
C THR A 349 -9.29 -5.36 -26.12
N ASP A 350 -9.38 -4.13 -25.63
CA ASP A 350 -10.59 -3.41 -25.27
C ASP A 350 -10.72 -2.04 -25.98
N LYS A 351 -9.86 -1.75 -26.97
CA LYS A 351 -10.02 -0.57 -27.84
C LYS A 351 -11.36 -0.60 -28.60
N PRO A 352 -11.89 0.56 -29.04
CA PRO A 352 -13.04 0.61 -29.93
C PRO A 352 -12.86 -0.33 -31.14
N SER A 353 -13.92 -1.03 -31.53
CA SER A 353 -13.86 -2.07 -32.58
C SER A 353 -13.40 -1.52 -33.93
N THR A 354 -13.78 -0.28 -34.27
CA THR A 354 -13.38 0.42 -35.49
C THR A 354 -12.02 1.12 -35.41
N ALA A 355 -11.36 1.10 -34.25
CA ALA A 355 -10.03 1.66 -34.08
C ALA A 355 -8.94 0.66 -34.48
N THR A 356 -7.83 1.17 -35.01
CA THR A 356 -6.61 0.39 -35.31
C THR A 356 -5.48 0.83 -34.40
N LEU A 357 -4.66 -0.12 -33.97
CA LEU A 357 -3.41 0.12 -33.24
C LEU A 357 -2.29 -0.66 -33.94
N ASP A 358 -1.30 0.06 -34.44
CA ASP A 358 -0.10 -0.57 -35.01
C ASP A 358 0.76 -1.14 -33.87
N SER A 359 1.02 -2.45 -33.92
CA SER A 359 1.74 -3.15 -32.87
C SER A 359 3.22 -2.81 -32.77
N TYR A 360 3.82 -2.20 -33.81
CA TYR A 360 5.24 -1.86 -33.86
C TYR A 360 5.48 -0.38 -33.64
N SER A 361 4.69 0.47 -34.31
CA SER A 361 4.87 1.92 -34.28
C SER A 361 4.11 2.60 -33.15
N GLY A 362 3.19 1.89 -32.47
CA GLY A 362 2.33 2.46 -31.43
C GLY A 362 1.35 3.50 -31.96
N ILE A 363 1.08 3.54 -33.27
CA ILE A 363 0.15 4.51 -33.85
C ILE A 363 -1.28 3.98 -33.70
N PHE A 364 -2.08 4.69 -32.91
CA PHE A 364 -3.51 4.48 -32.77
C PHE A 364 -4.28 5.40 -33.73
N ARG A 365 -5.24 4.84 -34.47
CA ARG A 365 -6.14 5.60 -35.35
C ARG A 365 -7.59 5.25 -35.07
N TRP A 366 -8.44 6.26 -35.03
CA TRP A 366 -9.87 6.08 -34.83
C TRP A 366 -10.66 7.27 -35.35
N GLN A 367 -11.86 7.03 -35.87
CA GLN A 367 -12.82 8.06 -36.23
C GLN A 367 -14.17 7.72 -35.58
N PRO A 368 -14.56 8.41 -34.50
CA PRO A 368 -15.73 8.04 -33.73
C PRO A 368 -17.03 8.49 -34.41
N ALA A 369 -17.91 7.56 -34.74
CA ALA A 369 -19.20 7.87 -35.38
C ALA A 369 -20.30 8.30 -34.37
N ALA A 370 -20.13 7.97 -33.08
CA ALA A 370 -21.14 8.22 -32.05
C ALA A 370 -20.53 8.92 -30.82
N THR A 371 -21.31 9.82 -30.22
CA THR A 371 -20.95 10.46 -28.96
C THR A 371 -20.97 9.46 -27.80
N GLY A 372 -20.14 9.71 -26.80
CA GLY A 372 -20.03 8.84 -25.62
C GLY A 372 -18.64 8.90 -25.00
N THR A 373 -18.48 8.18 -23.90
CA THR A 373 -17.18 7.98 -23.24
C THR A 373 -16.69 6.59 -23.58
N TYR A 374 -15.48 6.50 -24.12
CA TYR A 374 -14.83 5.27 -24.53
C TYR A 374 -13.53 5.14 -23.77
N ALA A 375 -13.31 4.00 -23.09
CA ALA A 375 -12.07 3.76 -22.38
C ALA A 375 -11.44 2.45 -22.86
N PHE A 376 -10.11 2.44 -22.96
CA PHE A 376 -9.35 1.24 -23.29
C PHE A 376 -7.98 1.23 -22.64
N HIS A 377 -7.36 0.06 -22.55
CA HIS A 377 -6.02 -0.12 -22.01
C HIS A 377 -5.02 -0.31 -23.14
N LEU A 378 -4.10 0.65 -23.27
CA LEU A 378 -2.94 0.51 -24.13
C LEU A 378 -1.83 -0.21 -23.35
N ASN A 379 -1.47 -1.40 -23.78
CA ASN A 379 -0.35 -2.15 -23.23
C ASN A 379 0.86 -2.00 -24.15
N ALA A 380 2.03 -1.88 -23.52
CA ALA A 380 3.30 -1.95 -24.22
C ALA A 380 4.23 -2.93 -23.49
N SER A 381 4.81 -3.85 -24.24
CA SER A 381 5.69 -4.90 -23.71
C SER A 381 7.03 -4.90 -24.42
N CYS A 382 8.08 -5.22 -23.67
CA CYS A 382 9.44 -5.34 -24.17
C CYS A 382 10.18 -6.38 -23.32
N ASN A 383 10.66 -7.46 -23.93
CA ASN A 383 11.24 -8.62 -23.21
C ASN A 383 10.29 -9.15 -22.13
N ASP A 384 10.74 -9.17 -20.88
CA ASP A 384 10.03 -9.58 -19.68
C ASP A 384 9.24 -8.43 -19.03
N MET A 385 9.28 -7.23 -19.59
CA MET A 385 8.62 -6.05 -19.05
C MET A 385 7.31 -5.73 -19.77
N ILE A 386 6.36 -5.19 -19.00
CA ILE A 386 5.09 -4.70 -19.49
C ILE A 386 4.65 -3.45 -18.72
N THR A 387 4.00 -2.53 -19.41
CA THR A 387 3.33 -1.38 -18.82
C THR A 387 1.99 -1.18 -19.50
N THR A 388 1.06 -0.53 -18.80
CA THR A 388 -0.24 -0.20 -19.35
C THR A 388 -0.60 1.24 -19.05
N ARG A 389 -1.40 1.81 -19.93
CA ARG A 389 -2.00 3.11 -19.74
C ARG A 389 -3.47 3.04 -20.14
N ARG A 390 -4.36 3.36 -19.20
CA ARG A 390 -5.77 3.56 -19.50
C ARG A 390 -5.95 4.89 -20.24
N ILE A 391 -6.58 4.83 -21.40
CA ILE A 391 -6.92 5.98 -22.24
C ILE A 391 -8.44 6.11 -22.24
N GLU A 392 -8.95 7.28 -21.84
CA GLU A 392 -10.35 7.65 -21.94
C GLU A 392 -10.52 8.67 -23.06
N ILE A 393 -11.53 8.49 -23.92
CA ILE A 393 -11.87 9.41 -25.00
C ILE A 393 -13.35 9.78 -24.86
N ASP A 394 -13.59 11.06 -24.64
CA ASP A 394 -14.92 11.65 -24.60
C ASP A 394 -15.27 12.25 -25.96
N VAL A 395 -16.21 11.62 -26.66
CA VAL A 395 -16.71 12.08 -27.96
C VAL A 395 -17.97 12.89 -27.75
N VAL A 396 -17.93 14.17 -28.10
CA VAL A 396 -19.08 15.10 -28.06
C VAL A 396 -19.58 15.45 -29.46
N ASN A 397 -20.68 16.20 -29.55
CA ASN A 397 -21.36 16.43 -30.82
C ASN A 397 -20.51 17.17 -31.85
N ASP A 398 -19.80 18.23 -31.44
CA ASP A 398 -19.08 19.12 -32.34
C ASP A 398 -17.86 19.75 -31.67
N ARG A 399 -17.11 20.53 -32.46
CA ARG A 399 -15.89 21.23 -32.02
C ARG A 399 -16.15 22.20 -30.86
N ALA A 400 -17.27 22.92 -30.87
CA ALA A 400 -17.58 23.91 -29.83
C ALA A 400 -17.91 23.23 -28.50
N ALA A 401 -18.69 22.14 -28.54
CA ALA A 401 -18.96 21.30 -27.39
C ALA A 401 -17.66 20.72 -26.79
N ALA A 402 -16.67 20.37 -27.62
CA ALA A 402 -15.40 19.82 -27.14
C ALA A 402 -14.60 20.86 -26.35
N VAL A 403 -14.50 22.09 -26.88
CA VAL A 403 -13.85 23.21 -26.17
C VAL A 403 -14.57 23.50 -24.85
N HIS A 404 -15.90 23.58 -24.87
CA HIS A 404 -16.69 23.85 -23.67
C HIS A 404 -16.51 22.77 -22.60
N LYS A 405 -16.52 21.49 -23.00
CA LYS A 405 -16.34 20.37 -22.07
C LYS A 405 -14.96 20.36 -21.41
N ILE A 406 -13.90 20.69 -22.15
CA ILE A 406 -12.55 20.84 -21.57
C ILE A 406 -12.56 21.98 -20.55
N GLU A 407 -13.04 23.16 -20.92
CA GLU A 407 -13.08 24.33 -20.05
C GLU A 407 -13.85 24.07 -18.75
N ALA A 408 -15.06 23.52 -18.86
CA ALA A 408 -15.91 23.20 -17.70
C ALA A 408 -15.26 22.18 -16.74
N SER A 409 -14.34 21.34 -17.24
CA SER A 409 -13.67 20.32 -16.41
C SER A 409 -12.48 20.85 -15.61
N CYS A 410 -11.85 21.95 -16.03
CA CYS A 410 -10.56 22.40 -15.47
C CYS A 410 -10.57 23.83 -14.92
N PHE A 411 -11.44 24.71 -15.43
CA PHE A 411 -11.44 26.12 -15.11
C PHE A 411 -12.58 26.47 -14.16
N ARG A 412 -12.27 27.25 -13.14
CA ARG A 412 -13.18 27.73 -12.10
C ARG A 412 -13.00 29.24 -11.98
N PRO A 413 -13.95 30.07 -12.45
CA PRO A 413 -13.82 31.53 -12.43
C PRO A 413 -13.53 32.12 -11.04
N GLU A 414 -13.98 31.46 -9.99
CA GLU A 414 -13.79 31.81 -8.58
C GLU A 414 -12.42 31.42 -8.02
N THR A 415 -11.71 30.50 -8.68
CA THR A 415 -10.39 30.03 -8.24
C THR A 415 -9.30 30.95 -8.74
N ARG A 416 -8.37 31.34 -7.85
CA ARG A 416 -7.14 32.01 -8.25
C ARG A 416 -6.11 30.98 -8.69
N TYR A 417 -5.48 31.23 -9.83
CA TYR A 417 -4.46 30.35 -10.41
C TYR A 417 -3.10 31.02 -10.43
N LEU A 418 -2.03 30.23 -10.53
CA LEU A 418 -0.70 30.75 -10.84
C LEU A 418 -0.74 31.47 -12.20
N GLN A 419 -0.31 32.74 -12.23
CA GLN A 419 -0.42 33.62 -13.39
C GLN A 419 0.17 32.99 -14.67
N SER A 420 1.34 32.37 -14.56
CA SER A 420 2.03 31.72 -15.69
C SER A 420 1.19 30.60 -16.33
N THR A 421 0.49 29.81 -15.52
CA THR A 421 -0.38 28.72 -16.01
C THR A 421 -1.67 29.27 -16.62
N LEU A 422 -2.22 30.34 -16.03
CA LEU A 422 -3.44 31.00 -16.52
C LEU A 422 -3.21 31.68 -17.86
N ASP A 423 -2.10 32.41 -18.04
CA ASP A 423 -1.76 33.08 -19.29
C ASP A 423 -1.59 32.08 -20.44
N ALA A 424 -0.91 30.95 -20.17
CA ALA A 424 -0.75 29.87 -21.15
C ALA A 424 -2.10 29.28 -21.58
N PHE A 425 -3.01 29.06 -20.63
CA PHE A 425 -4.36 28.57 -20.88
C PHE A 425 -5.18 29.55 -21.74
N LEU A 426 -5.24 30.83 -21.33
CA LEU A 426 -6.01 31.87 -22.02
C LEU A 426 -5.49 32.11 -23.46
N LYS A 427 -4.18 32.06 -23.66
CA LYS A 427 -3.56 32.19 -24.99
C LYS A 427 -4.02 31.10 -25.95
N VAL A 428 -4.04 29.84 -25.52
CA VAL A 428 -4.48 28.73 -26.38
C VAL A 428 -6.01 28.76 -26.56
N LYS A 429 -6.77 29.13 -25.53
CA LYS A 429 -8.23 29.30 -25.62
C LYS A 429 -8.62 30.32 -26.70
N SER A 430 -7.95 31.47 -26.73
CA SER A 430 -8.18 32.52 -27.73
C SER A 430 -7.90 32.01 -29.15
N LEU A 431 -6.79 31.30 -29.35
CA LEU A 431 -6.43 30.71 -30.65
C LEU A 431 -7.45 29.67 -31.12
N LEU A 432 -7.97 28.83 -30.22
CA LEU A 432 -9.03 27.86 -30.54
C LEU A 432 -10.30 28.55 -31.01
N GLY A 433 -10.72 29.63 -30.34
CA GLY A 433 -11.89 30.41 -30.73
C GLY A 433 -11.78 30.95 -32.16
N GLN A 434 -10.61 31.46 -32.53
CA GLN A 434 -10.34 31.96 -33.88
C GLN A 434 -10.34 30.85 -34.95
N ARG A 435 -9.89 29.64 -34.59
CA ARG A 435 -9.74 28.51 -35.53
C ARG A 435 -10.98 27.62 -35.63
N LEU A 436 -11.96 27.79 -34.73
CA LEU A 436 -13.12 26.92 -34.56
C LEU A 436 -13.81 26.51 -35.87
N ARG A 437 -14.04 27.47 -36.77
CA ARG A 437 -14.74 27.27 -38.05
C ARG A 437 -13.85 27.24 -39.29
N HIS A 438 -12.56 27.55 -39.16
CA HIS A 438 -11.69 27.86 -40.29
C HIS A 438 -10.54 26.86 -40.50
N SER A 439 -10.16 26.11 -39.47
CA SER A 439 -9.11 25.10 -39.59
C SER A 439 -9.65 23.77 -40.11
N ASP A 440 -8.80 23.01 -40.80
CA ASP A 440 -9.10 21.61 -41.10
C ASP A 440 -9.20 20.76 -39.82
N ASN A 441 -9.72 19.53 -39.94
CA ASN A 441 -9.96 18.66 -38.80
C ASN A 441 -8.68 18.24 -38.05
N ARG A 442 -7.55 18.07 -38.75
CA ARG A 442 -6.28 17.64 -38.14
C ARG A 442 -5.59 18.79 -37.43
N GLU A 443 -5.61 19.98 -38.04
CA GLU A 443 -5.13 21.22 -37.41
C GLU A 443 -5.94 21.51 -36.14
N PHE A 444 -7.27 21.44 -36.22
CA PHE A 444 -8.13 21.67 -35.06
C PHE A 444 -7.89 20.67 -33.94
N LEU A 445 -7.78 19.37 -34.27
CA LEU A 445 -7.51 18.33 -33.27
C LEU A 445 -6.18 18.56 -32.55
N SER A 446 -5.13 18.92 -33.30
CA SER A 446 -3.81 19.20 -32.73
C SER A 446 -3.85 20.37 -31.74
N LEU A 447 -4.59 21.43 -32.11
CA LEU A 447 -4.78 22.59 -31.25
C LEU A 447 -5.65 22.26 -30.01
N LEU A 448 -6.66 21.41 -30.16
CA LEU A 448 -7.51 20.94 -29.07
C LEU A 448 -6.73 20.09 -28.06
N ILE A 449 -5.85 19.19 -28.52
CA ILE A 449 -4.95 18.42 -27.65
C ILE A 449 -4.02 19.37 -26.88
N ARG A 450 -3.45 20.38 -27.55
CA ARG A 450 -2.65 21.41 -26.88
C ARG A 450 -3.44 22.16 -25.81
N TYR A 451 -4.68 22.53 -26.11
CA TYR A 451 -5.57 23.20 -25.16
C TYR A 451 -5.84 22.34 -23.94
N GLN A 452 -6.13 21.06 -24.14
CA GLN A 452 -6.35 20.12 -23.04
C GLN A 452 -5.09 19.92 -22.19
N ASN A 453 -3.90 19.91 -22.80
CA ASN A 453 -2.64 19.81 -22.07
C ASN A 453 -2.35 21.05 -21.21
N VAL A 454 -2.63 22.27 -21.70
CA VAL A 454 -2.48 23.49 -20.87
C VAL A 454 -3.59 23.63 -19.83
N ALA A 455 -4.79 23.14 -20.13
CA ALA A 455 -5.90 23.04 -19.18
C ALA A 455 -5.57 22.13 -18.00
N ALA A 456 -4.98 20.96 -18.26
CA ALA A 456 -4.53 20.03 -17.23
C ALA A 456 -3.33 20.55 -16.41
N ALA A 457 -2.63 21.57 -16.91
CA ALA A 457 -1.51 22.22 -16.22
C ALA A 457 -1.91 23.49 -15.45
N LEU A 458 -3.21 23.84 -15.41
CA LEU A 458 -3.70 24.92 -14.56
C LEU A 458 -3.48 24.57 -13.09
N THR A 459 -2.73 25.40 -12.38
CA THR A 459 -2.39 25.18 -10.97
C THR A 459 -3.11 26.22 -10.11
N PRO A 460 -4.03 25.81 -9.20
CA PRO A 460 -4.60 26.71 -8.21
C PRO A 460 -3.49 27.33 -7.35
N LEU A 461 -3.67 28.60 -6.97
CA LEU A 461 -2.76 29.28 -6.05
C LEU A 461 -2.77 28.64 -4.66
N THR A 462 -3.92 28.08 -4.26
CA THR A 462 -4.11 27.36 -3.00
C THR A 462 -4.82 26.03 -3.27
N PRO A 463 -4.06 24.95 -3.50
CA PRO A 463 -4.60 23.59 -3.59
C PRO A 463 -5.35 23.18 -2.31
N GLN A 464 -6.47 22.47 -2.49
CA GLN A 464 -7.31 22.00 -1.39
C GLN A 464 -7.45 20.47 -1.40
N LEU A 465 -7.59 19.90 -0.20
CA LEU A 465 -8.01 18.51 0.02
C LEU A 465 -9.51 18.35 -0.22
N ALA A 466 -10.00 17.10 -0.19
CA ALA A 466 -11.40 16.78 -0.48
C ALA A 466 -12.41 17.38 0.53
N ASP A 467 -11.95 17.68 1.75
CA ASP A 467 -12.73 18.34 2.80
C ASP A 467 -12.66 19.89 2.72
N GLY A 468 -11.94 20.43 1.74
CA GLY A 468 -11.76 21.88 1.53
C GLY A 468 -10.60 22.50 2.31
N SER A 469 -9.92 21.74 3.17
CA SER A 469 -8.70 22.20 3.86
C SER A 469 -7.53 22.37 2.88
N MET A 470 -6.47 23.07 3.28
CA MET A 470 -5.30 23.29 2.43
C MET A 470 -4.45 22.02 2.32
N ASP A 471 -4.01 21.67 1.10
CA ASP A 471 -3.05 20.59 0.88
C ASP A 471 -1.62 21.08 1.20
N PHE A 472 -1.25 21.11 2.49
CA PHE A 472 0.06 21.62 2.95
C PHE A 472 1.26 21.02 2.19
N PRO A 473 1.36 19.68 1.99
CA PRO A 473 2.44 19.08 1.20
C PRO A 473 2.54 19.60 -0.24
N ALA A 474 1.46 20.12 -0.82
CA ALA A 474 1.47 20.68 -2.17
C ALA A 474 1.92 22.15 -2.25
N VAL A 475 1.99 22.87 -1.12
CA VAL A 475 2.27 24.32 -1.09
C VAL A 475 3.54 24.67 -0.30
N VAL A 476 3.83 23.92 0.77
CA VAL A 476 5.00 24.15 1.62
C VAL A 476 6.27 23.74 0.88
N GLN A 477 7.21 24.66 0.73
CA GLN A 477 8.51 24.41 0.08
C GLN A 477 9.52 23.80 1.06
N ALA A 478 9.48 24.23 2.33
CA ALA A 478 10.32 23.71 3.39
C ALA A 478 9.63 23.83 4.75
N CYS A 479 9.90 22.90 5.67
CA CYS A 479 9.46 22.99 7.06
C CYS A 479 10.40 22.23 8.00
N ASP A 480 10.41 22.62 9.27
CA ASP A 480 11.30 22.01 10.29
C ASP A 480 10.92 20.57 10.65
N ILE A 481 9.69 20.15 10.36
CA ILE A 481 9.23 18.77 10.56
C ILE A 481 9.56 17.84 9.39
N GLY A 482 10.18 18.38 8.33
CA GLY A 482 10.65 17.65 7.16
C GLY A 482 9.55 16.84 6.45
N ASP A 483 9.85 15.58 6.15
CA ASP A 483 8.91 14.66 5.47
C ASP A 483 7.63 14.37 6.27
N SER A 484 7.60 14.75 7.55
CA SER A 484 6.42 14.60 8.41
C SER A 484 5.30 15.59 8.05
N ILE A 485 5.53 16.55 7.15
CA ILE A 485 4.47 17.43 6.63
C ILE A 485 3.27 16.66 6.07
N GLY A 486 3.51 15.46 5.53
CA GLY A 486 2.45 14.57 5.03
C GLY A 486 1.52 14.02 6.12
N VAL A 487 1.89 14.09 7.40
CA VAL A 487 1.02 13.71 8.53
C VAL A 487 0.15 14.86 9.04
N LEU A 488 0.35 16.09 8.55
CA LEU A 488 -0.46 17.27 8.90
C LEU A 488 -1.64 17.50 7.94
N THR A 489 -2.10 16.44 7.28
CA THR A 489 -3.28 16.51 6.40
C THR A 489 -4.42 15.72 7.03
N ASP A 490 -5.60 16.33 7.04
CA ASP A 490 -6.82 15.67 7.51
C ASP A 490 -7.10 14.46 6.60
N GLY A 491 -7.08 13.25 7.18
CA GLY A 491 -7.19 11.97 6.45
C GLY A 491 -5.96 11.05 6.53
N ASN A 492 -4.89 11.44 7.22
CA ASN A 492 -3.80 10.53 7.60
C ASN A 492 -4.05 9.95 9.00
N ASP A 493 -4.01 8.63 9.15
CA ASP A 493 -4.32 7.97 10.43
C ASP A 493 -3.29 8.28 11.53
N ASP A 494 -2.11 8.83 11.20
CA ASP A 494 -1.02 9.18 12.13
C ASP A 494 -0.94 10.69 12.50
N THR A 495 -2.00 11.47 12.25
CA THR A 495 -2.05 12.94 12.52
C THR A 495 -1.79 13.37 13.98
N PHE A 496 -1.72 12.45 14.93
CA PHE A 496 -1.43 12.72 16.35
C PHE A 496 0.01 12.36 16.77
N SER A 497 0.86 11.93 15.83
CA SER A 497 2.26 11.60 16.12
C SER A 497 3.09 12.87 16.29
N GLY A 498 3.22 13.34 17.53
CA GLY A 498 4.02 14.51 17.91
C GLY A 498 3.19 15.61 18.56
N ASP A 499 3.77 16.35 19.50
CA ASP A 499 3.15 17.56 20.06
C ASP A 499 3.70 18.79 19.34
N PHE A 500 2.97 19.27 18.34
CA PHE A 500 3.38 20.42 17.53
C PHE A 500 3.04 21.77 18.17
N ARG A 501 2.49 21.79 19.39
CA ARG A 501 2.11 23.02 20.11
C ARG A 501 3.30 23.77 20.73
N ASN A 502 4.51 23.23 20.61
CA ASN A 502 5.71 23.84 21.19
C ASN A 502 6.23 25.09 20.45
N GLY A 503 5.58 25.58 19.38
CA GLY A 503 5.85 26.90 18.80
C GLY A 503 7.21 27.08 18.09
N ASP A 504 7.99 26.01 17.94
CA ASP A 504 9.35 26.04 17.38
C ASP A 504 9.40 25.60 15.90
N PHE A 505 8.29 25.65 15.15
CA PHE A 505 8.21 25.09 13.80
C PHE A 505 7.95 26.15 12.75
N VAL A 506 8.88 26.32 11.81
CA VAL A 506 8.73 27.21 10.66
C VAL A 506 8.15 26.45 9.46
N PHE A 507 7.15 27.06 8.82
CA PHE A 507 6.60 26.63 7.53
C PHE A 507 6.90 27.71 6.47
N ASP A 508 7.71 27.35 5.47
CA ASP A 508 8.09 28.22 4.36
C ASP A 508 7.28 27.87 3.10
N PHE A 509 6.41 28.79 2.68
CA PHE A 509 5.60 28.67 1.47
C PHE A 509 6.27 29.34 0.25
N GLY A 510 7.50 29.84 0.42
CA GLY A 510 8.29 30.52 -0.59
C GLY A 510 8.64 31.97 -0.21
N PRO A 511 9.32 32.70 -1.12
CA PRO A 511 9.83 34.04 -0.83
C PRO A 511 8.75 34.99 -0.29
N GLY A 512 8.90 35.41 0.97
CA GLY A 512 7.99 36.36 1.64
C GLY A 512 6.79 35.74 2.36
N PHE A 513 6.66 34.41 2.37
CA PHE A 513 5.52 33.71 2.98
C PHE A 513 5.99 32.64 3.97
N ARG A 514 6.47 33.07 5.14
CA ARG A 514 6.86 32.18 6.25
C ARG A 514 5.89 32.35 7.42
N VAL A 515 5.49 31.23 8.02
CA VAL A 515 4.70 31.17 9.25
C VAL A 515 5.56 30.51 10.32
N THR A 516 5.59 31.10 11.52
CA THR A 516 6.36 30.66 12.69
C THR A 516 5.43 30.33 13.84
#